data_AF-A0A955BX49-F1
#
_entry.id   AF-A0A955BX49-F1
#
_cell.length_a   1.000
_cell.length_b   1.000
_cell.length_c   1.000
_cell.angle_alpha   90.00
_cell.angle_beta   90.00
_cell.angle_gamma   90.00
#
_symmetry.space_group_name_H-M   'P 1'
#
loop_
_entity.id
_entity.type
_entity.pdbx_description
1 polymer ?
#
loop_
_entity_poly.entity_id
_entity_poly.type
_entity_poly.pdbx_seq_one_letter_code
_entity_poly.pdbx_strand_id
1 'polypeptide(L)'
;FVFNPQTKAVGDGVFYPNSNLRLAKITDGTSNTLLCAEVKAWTPYKRNGGPSQTDPPDTVAEASAVVNSGADEKDTGHTEWPDGRVHHTGFTATMPPNTYVPFTDKNGVEVDADFNSWQEGKNGSAGQPTYAMITSRSNHPGQVQVAMLDGSVQSVQDEVQLGVWRAMATRAGQEVLLDGQ
;
A
#
# COMPACT_ATOMS: atom_id res chain seq x y z
N PHE A 1 -3.01 -7.34 -1.89
CA PHE A 1 -4.36 -7.39 -2.47
C PHE A 1 -5.23 -6.29 -1.84
N VAL A 2 -6.13 -5.64 -2.59
CA VAL A 2 -6.97 -4.53 -2.12
C VAL A 2 -8.47 -4.87 -2.22
N PHE A 3 -8.93 -5.27 -3.41
CA PHE A 3 -10.35 -5.52 -3.65
C PHE A 3 -10.59 -6.39 -4.88
N ASN A 4 -11.52 -7.33 -4.82
CA ASN A 4 -12.00 -8.08 -5.98
C ASN A 4 -13.44 -7.66 -6.29
N PRO A 5 -13.71 -7.04 -7.45
CA PRO A 5 -15.04 -6.53 -7.74
C PRO A 5 -16.05 -7.61 -8.15
N GLN A 6 -15.57 -8.79 -8.56
CA GLN A 6 -16.39 -9.95 -8.92
C GLN A 6 -16.90 -10.69 -7.67
N THR A 7 -16.01 -10.98 -6.72
CA THR A 7 -16.34 -11.75 -5.51
C THR A 7 -16.66 -10.87 -4.29
N LYS A 8 -16.35 -9.58 -4.37
CA LYS A 8 -16.37 -8.63 -3.25
C LYS A 8 -15.37 -8.98 -2.14
N ALA A 9 -14.38 -9.81 -2.40
CA ALA A 9 -13.27 -10.02 -1.47
C ALA A 9 -12.50 -8.70 -1.26
N VAL A 10 -12.02 -8.49 -0.04
CA VAL A 10 -11.36 -7.25 0.42
C VAL A 10 -10.01 -7.57 1.04
N GLY A 11 -9.07 -6.63 1.00
CA GLY A 11 -7.79 -6.75 1.69
C GLY A 11 -7.94 -6.72 3.21
N ASP A 12 -6.85 -6.99 3.94
CA ASP A 12 -6.84 -7.16 5.39
C ASP A 12 -6.71 -5.88 6.21
N GLY A 13 -6.53 -4.74 5.54
CA GLY A 13 -6.47 -3.42 6.17
C GLY A 13 -7.81 -2.96 6.76
N VAL A 14 -7.75 -1.85 7.49
CA VAL A 14 -8.90 -1.23 8.15
C VAL A 14 -9.82 -0.46 7.19
N PHE A 15 -9.27 0.02 6.07
CA PHE A 15 -10.00 0.69 5.01
C PHE A 15 -10.09 -0.16 3.76
N TYR A 16 -11.30 -0.31 3.25
CA TYR A 16 -11.58 -0.99 1.99
C TYR A 16 -12.89 -0.49 1.37
N PRO A 17 -13.11 -0.68 0.06
CA PRO A 17 -14.26 -0.09 -0.64
C PRO A 17 -15.61 -0.49 -0.04
N ASN A 18 -16.52 0.49 0.06
CA ASN A 18 -17.92 0.32 0.50
C ASN A 18 -18.07 -0.40 1.86
N SER A 19 -17.25 -0.01 2.84
CA SER A 19 -17.19 -0.67 4.14
C SER A 19 -17.73 0.17 5.29
N ASN A 20 -18.23 -0.51 6.32
CA ASN A 20 -18.51 0.05 7.63
C ASN A 20 -17.95 -0.92 8.68
N LEU A 21 -16.67 -0.73 9.04
CA LEU A 21 -15.96 -1.61 9.94
C LEU A 21 -16.17 -1.17 11.39
N ARG A 22 -16.68 -2.07 12.23
CA ARG A 22 -16.78 -1.82 13.68
C ARG A 22 -15.40 -1.96 14.32
N LEU A 23 -15.08 -1.12 15.31
CA LEU A 23 -13.83 -1.22 16.08
C LEU A 23 -13.62 -2.61 16.70
N ALA A 24 -14.69 -3.33 17.05
CA ALA A 24 -14.60 -4.70 17.56
C ALA A 24 -14.03 -5.73 16.55
N LYS A 25 -13.84 -5.35 15.28
CA LYS A 25 -13.18 -6.17 14.26
C LYS A 25 -11.66 -5.96 14.21
N ILE A 26 -11.13 -5.06 15.03
CA ILE A 26 -9.70 -4.78 15.14
C ILE A 26 -9.15 -5.61 16.28
N THR A 27 -8.91 -6.88 16.03
CA THR A 27 -8.53 -7.83 17.09
C THR A 27 -7.06 -7.73 17.49
N ASP A 28 -6.24 -7.07 16.68
CA ASP A 28 -4.80 -6.88 16.95
C ASP A 28 -4.55 -5.70 17.91
N GLY A 29 -5.61 -4.94 18.21
CA GLY A 29 -5.57 -3.76 19.07
C GLY A 29 -5.40 -2.46 18.28
N THR A 30 -6.16 -1.43 18.65
CA THR A 30 -6.16 -0.15 17.92
C THR A 30 -4.81 0.57 17.98
N SER A 31 -4.01 0.34 19.02
CA SER A 31 -2.67 0.91 19.17
C SER A 31 -1.60 0.18 18.35
N ASN A 32 -1.92 -1.00 17.80
CA ASN A 32 -1.01 -1.82 17.00
C ASN A 32 -1.38 -1.84 15.51
N THR A 33 -2.47 -1.19 15.13
CA THR A 33 -2.97 -1.17 13.75
C THR A 33 -2.78 0.21 13.13
N LEU A 34 -2.14 0.28 11.97
CA LEU A 34 -1.94 1.50 11.20
C LEU A 34 -3.29 2.03 10.66
N LEU A 35 -3.50 3.34 10.82
CA LEU A 35 -4.64 4.07 10.25
C LEU A 35 -4.24 4.75 8.95
N CYS A 36 -3.18 5.55 8.97
CA CYS A 36 -2.62 6.22 7.81
C CYS A 36 -1.10 6.36 7.94
N ALA A 37 -0.42 6.52 6.81
CA ALA A 37 1.02 6.68 6.75
C ALA A 37 1.39 7.76 5.73
N GLU A 38 2.53 8.40 5.94
CA GLU A 38 3.05 9.41 5.02
C GLU A 38 3.32 8.83 3.63
N VAL A 39 3.04 9.65 2.60
CA VAL A 39 3.34 9.39 1.19
C VAL A 39 3.77 10.70 0.51
N LYS A 40 4.46 10.60 -0.63
CA LYS A 40 4.88 11.77 -1.42
C LYS A 40 3.86 12.05 -2.54
N ALA A 41 3.40 13.30 -2.63
CA ALA A 41 2.63 13.76 -3.78
C ALA A 41 3.46 13.64 -5.07
N TRP A 42 2.77 13.45 -6.21
CA TRP A 42 3.38 13.32 -7.54
C TRP A 42 4.33 12.11 -7.68
N THR A 43 4.10 11.04 -6.92
CA THR A 43 4.88 9.81 -7.05
C THR A 43 4.52 9.12 -8.37
N PRO A 44 5.50 8.79 -9.24
CA PRO A 44 5.28 7.97 -10.42
C PRO A 44 4.68 6.62 -10.07
N TYR A 45 3.82 6.09 -10.91
CA TYR A 45 3.25 4.76 -10.70
C TYR A 45 2.80 4.11 -12.01
N LYS A 46 2.74 2.78 -11.98
CA LYS A 46 2.25 1.97 -13.10
C LYS A 46 0.88 1.37 -12.77
N ARG A 47 -0.03 1.32 -13.75
CA ARG A 47 -1.41 0.82 -13.58
C ARG A 47 -1.97 0.08 -14.79
N ASN A 48 -3.19 -0.45 -14.66
CA ASN A 48 -3.97 -1.13 -15.71
C ASN A 48 -3.28 -2.37 -16.31
N GLY A 49 -2.69 -3.22 -15.48
CA GLY A 49 -2.00 -4.45 -15.89
C GLY A 49 -1.52 -5.27 -14.69
N GLY A 50 -0.91 -6.42 -14.94
CA GLY A 50 -0.32 -7.26 -13.90
C GLY A 50 -1.29 -7.66 -12.77
N PRO A 51 -0.78 -7.86 -11.53
CA PRO A 51 0.65 -7.87 -11.18
C PRO A 51 1.39 -9.08 -11.79
N SER A 52 2.73 -9.03 -11.83
CA SER A 52 3.59 -10.17 -12.21
C SER A 52 3.46 -11.36 -11.25
N GLN A 53 3.06 -11.10 -10.01
CA GLN A 53 2.76 -12.09 -8.97
C GLN A 53 1.67 -11.55 -8.03
N THR A 54 0.88 -12.43 -7.42
CA THR A 54 -0.21 -12.02 -6.52
C THR A 54 0.20 -11.93 -5.05
N ASP A 55 1.30 -12.58 -4.68
CA ASP A 55 1.89 -12.49 -3.35
C ASP A 55 2.66 -11.18 -3.19
N PRO A 56 2.64 -10.54 -2.00
CA PRO A 56 3.44 -9.34 -1.75
C PRO A 56 4.93 -9.59 -2.04
N PRO A 57 5.61 -8.77 -2.85
CA PRO A 57 7.05 -8.92 -3.10
C PRO A 57 7.86 -8.76 -1.82
N ASP A 58 8.85 -9.61 -1.61
CA ASP A 58 9.74 -9.57 -0.44
C ASP A 58 11.05 -8.82 -0.71
N THR A 59 11.33 -8.54 -1.99
CA THR A 59 12.55 -7.84 -2.41
C THR A 59 12.24 -6.67 -3.33
N VAL A 60 13.17 -5.71 -3.40
CA VAL A 60 13.08 -4.58 -4.33
C VAL A 60 13.04 -5.05 -5.78
N ALA A 61 13.76 -6.12 -6.13
CA ALA A 61 13.75 -6.67 -7.49
C ALA A 61 12.36 -7.20 -7.88
N GLU A 62 11.67 -7.91 -6.97
CA GLU A 62 10.30 -8.36 -7.18
C GLU A 62 9.32 -7.18 -7.24
N ALA A 63 9.50 -6.19 -6.37
CA ALA A 63 8.71 -4.95 -6.37
C ALA A 63 8.83 -4.21 -7.71
N SER A 64 10.04 -4.06 -8.25
CA SER A 64 10.28 -3.51 -9.58
C SER A 64 9.65 -4.35 -10.68
N ALA A 65 9.68 -5.68 -10.59
CA ALA A 65 8.99 -6.55 -11.54
C ALA A 65 7.47 -6.34 -11.52
N VAL A 66 6.88 -6.12 -10.33
CA VAL A 66 5.46 -5.77 -10.16
C VAL A 66 5.17 -4.42 -10.82
N VAL A 67 5.96 -3.37 -10.56
CA VAL A 67 5.78 -2.06 -11.21
C VAL A 67 5.84 -2.18 -12.74
N ASN A 68 6.82 -2.89 -13.27
CA ASN A 68 6.99 -3.10 -14.72
C ASN A 68 5.84 -3.87 -15.39
N SER A 69 5.00 -4.56 -14.62
CA SER A 69 3.85 -5.30 -15.14
C SER A 69 2.62 -4.43 -15.47
N GLY A 70 2.63 -3.14 -15.07
CA GLY A 70 1.55 -2.21 -15.40
C GLY A 70 1.62 -1.73 -16.86
N ALA A 71 0.46 -1.58 -17.50
CA ALA A 71 0.40 -1.09 -18.88
C ALA A 71 0.63 0.42 -18.96
N ASP A 72 -0.02 1.19 -18.09
CA ASP A 72 -0.02 2.65 -18.13
C ASP A 72 0.95 3.22 -17.11
N GLU A 73 1.76 4.18 -17.54
CA GLU A 73 2.58 5.02 -16.67
C GLU A 73 1.86 6.33 -16.35
N LYS A 74 1.93 6.75 -15.08
CA LYS A 74 1.33 7.98 -14.55
C LYS A 74 2.29 8.62 -13.55
N ASP A 75 2.19 9.93 -13.42
CA ASP A 75 2.98 10.78 -12.51
C ASP A 75 2.09 11.55 -11.52
N THR A 76 0.82 11.19 -11.43
CA THR A 76 -0.20 11.86 -10.58
C THR A 76 -0.49 11.13 -9.27
N GLY A 77 0.44 10.29 -8.78
CA GLY A 77 0.24 9.57 -7.52
C GLY A 77 -0.04 10.53 -6.37
N HIS A 78 -1.02 10.20 -5.52
CA HIS A 78 -1.31 10.98 -4.30
C HIS A 78 -1.78 12.44 -4.51
N THR A 79 -2.32 12.79 -5.69
CA THR A 79 -2.80 14.16 -5.99
C THR A 79 -4.32 14.34 -5.97
N GLU A 80 -5.11 13.27 -5.95
CA GLU A 80 -6.56 13.32 -6.16
C GLU A 80 -7.34 12.68 -5.01
N TRP A 81 -7.33 13.34 -3.84
CA TRP A 81 -8.02 12.84 -2.65
C TRP A 81 -9.51 12.48 -2.85
N PRO A 82 -10.32 13.24 -3.63
CA PRO A 82 -11.72 12.89 -3.85
C PRO A 82 -11.98 11.61 -4.65
N ASP A 83 -10.99 11.07 -5.40
CA ASP A 83 -11.17 9.85 -6.21
C ASP A 83 -11.27 8.59 -5.32
N GLY A 84 -10.69 8.61 -4.11
CA GLY A 84 -10.80 7.52 -3.14
C GLY A 84 -10.14 6.20 -3.57
N ARG A 85 -9.31 6.23 -4.63
CA ARG A 85 -8.53 5.09 -5.12
C ARG A 85 -7.28 4.91 -4.27
N VAL A 86 -6.82 3.67 -4.10
CA VAL A 86 -5.66 3.38 -3.24
C VAL A 86 -4.39 4.15 -3.62
N HIS A 87 -4.17 4.42 -4.92
CA HIS A 87 -3.01 5.17 -5.43
C HIS A 87 -3.10 6.69 -5.26
N HIS A 88 -4.23 7.21 -4.76
CA HIS A 88 -4.43 8.63 -4.47
C HIS A 88 -4.62 8.92 -2.99
N THR A 89 -5.26 8.02 -2.24
CA THR A 89 -5.62 8.24 -0.83
C THR A 89 -5.13 7.16 0.12
N GLY A 90 -4.54 6.09 -0.40
CA GLY A 90 -4.16 4.92 0.38
C GLY A 90 -2.66 4.80 0.57
N PHE A 91 -2.29 3.78 1.33
CA PHE A 91 -0.94 3.23 1.42
C PHE A 91 -1.06 1.72 1.59
N THR A 92 0.04 1.01 1.41
CA THR A 92 0.15 -0.43 1.69
C THR A 92 1.46 -0.69 2.43
N ALA A 93 1.50 -1.72 3.27
CA ALA A 93 2.74 -2.18 3.92
C ALA A 93 3.50 -3.24 3.11
N THR A 94 3.33 -3.25 1.78
CA THR A 94 3.95 -4.25 0.90
C THR A 94 5.47 -4.26 1.01
N MET A 95 6.07 -3.07 1.07
CA MET A 95 7.50 -2.82 1.29
C MET A 95 7.70 -1.93 2.53
N PRO A 96 8.88 -1.97 3.19
CA PRO A 96 9.20 -1.07 4.30
C PRO A 96 9.11 0.42 3.90
N PRO A 97 8.99 1.32 4.88
CA PRO A 97 9.03 2.77 4.63
C PRO A 97 10.20 3.20 3.76
N ASN A 98 9.97 4.22 2.93
CA ASN A 98 10.98 4.83 2.05
C ASN A 98 11.68 3.86 1.08
N THR A 99 11.18 2.63 0.89
CA THR A 99 11.75 1.70 -0.08
C THR A 99 11.70 2.30 -1.49
N TYR A 100 12.89 2.54 -2.07
CA TYR A 100 13.03 2.97 -3.45
C TYR A 100 12.78 1.77 -4.38
N VAL A 101 11.73 1.84 -5.20
CA VAL A 101 11.40 0.80 -6.17
C VAL A 101 11.76 1.32 -7.57
N PRO A 102 12.92 0.93 -8.13
CA PRO A 102 13.41 1.48 -9.39
C PRO A 102 12.51 1.09 -10.55
N PHE A 103 12.21 2.08 -11.39
CA PHE A 103 11.49 1.97 -12.64
C PHE A 103 12.05 2.96 -13.67
N THR A 104 12.26 2.54 -14.91
CA THR A 104 12.65 3.44 -16.00
C THR A 104 11.40 4.03 -16.66
N ASP A 105 11.21 5.33 -16.52
CA ASP A 105 10.06 6.04 -17.08
C ASP A 105 10.09 6.12 -18.61
N LYS A 106 9.01 6.61 -19.22
CA LYS A 106 8.88 6.79 -20.68
C LYS A 106 9.95 7.73 -21.28
N ASN A 107 10.65 8.52 -20.46
CA ASN A 107 11.73 9.40 -20.89
C ASN A 107 13.12 8.76 -20.74
N GLY A 108 13.19 7.52 -20.26
CA GLY A 108 14.44 6.80 -20.02
C GLY A 108 15.13 7.14 -18.70
N VAL A 109 14.43 7.77 -17.75
CA VAL A 109 14.96 8.17 -16.45
C VAL A 109 14.54 7.15 -15.39
N GLU A 110 15.48 6.73 -14.54
CA GLU A 110 15.17 5.91 -13.37
C GLU A 110 14.48 6.75 -12.30
N VAL A 111 13.31 6.31 -11.86
CA VAL A 111 12.48 6.94 -10.84
C VAL A 111 12.02 5.92 -9.81
N ASP A 112 11.67 6.40 -8.62
CA ASP A 112 10.91 5.62 -7.63
C ASP A 112 9.46 5.52 -8.08
N ALA A 113 8.83 4.36 -7.90
CA ALA A 113 7.47 4.16 -8.38
C ALA A 113 6.60 3.28 -7.48
N ASP A 114 5.29 3.55 -7.51
CA ASP A 114 4.24 2.71 -6.97
C ASP A 114 3.59 1.84 -8.06
N PHE A 115 2.72 0.92 -7.65
CA PHE A 115 1.94 0.09 -8.54
C PHE A 115 0.47 0.00 -8.14
N ASN A 116 -0.43 0.03 -9.12
CA ASN A 116 -1.84 -0.28 -8.95
C ASN A 116 -2.43 -0.98 -10.18
N SER A 117 -2.56 -2.31 -10.13
CA SER A 117 -3.04 -3.13 -11.25
C SER A 117 -4.36 -2.66 -11.86
N TRP A 118 -5.45 -2.58 -11.10
CA TRP A 118 -6.76 -2.17 -11.59
C TRP A 118 -7.46 -1.29 -10.57
N GLN A 119 -8.21 -0.29 -11.03
CA GLN A 119 -8.94 0.60 -10.11
C GLN A 119 -10.11 -0.15 -9.46
N GLU A 120 -10.29 0.05 -8.16
CA GLU A 120 -11.23 -0.67 -7.30
C GLU A 120 -12.67 -0.58 -7.85
N GLY A 121 -13.24 -1.70 -8.32
CA GLY A 121 -14.61 -1.70 -8.81
C GLY A 121 -14.82 -1.13 -10.21
N LYS A 122 -13.75 -0.75 -10.93
CA LYS A 122 -13.86 -0.39 -12.35
C LYS A 122 -14.48 -1.56 -13.13
N ASN A 123 -15.45 -1.25 -13.98
CA ASN A 123 -16.27 -2.21 -14.73
C ASN A 123 -17.12 -3.17 -13.87
N GLY A 124 -17.34 -2.87 -12.58
CA GLY A 124 -18.21 -3.66 -11.71
C GLY A 124 -17.80 -5.13 -11.65
N SER A 125 -18.76 -6.05 -11.71
CA SER A 125 -18.50 -7.51 -11.68
C SER A 125 -17.76 -8.04 -12.91
N ALA A 126 -17.62 -7.25 -13.98
CA ALA A 126 -16.79 -7.57 -15.14
C ALA A 126 -15.35 -6.99 -15.01
N GLY A 127 -15.06 -6.31 -13.90
CA GLY A 127 -13.74 -5.78 -13.57
C GLY A 127 -12.73 -6.86 -13.20
N GLN A 128 -11.50 -6.42 -12.95
CA GLN A 128 -10.43 -7.27 -12.45
C GLN A 128 -10.09 -6.93 -10.99
N PRO A 129 -9.47 -7.85 -10.25
CA PRO A 129 -9.03 -7.57 -8.89
C PRO A 129 -7.97 -6.47 -8.83
N THR A 130 -8.05 -5.64 -7.79
CA THR A 130 -7.07 -4.63 -7.45
C THR A 130 -6.00 -5.22 -6.54
N TYR A 131 -4.79 -5.26 -7.07
CA TYR A 131 -3.52 -5.36 -6.35
C TYR A 131 -2.79 -4.02 -6.44
N ALA A 132 -2.28 -3.55 -5.31
CA ALA A 132 -1.52 -2.31 -5.24
C ALA A 132 -0.32 -2.47 -4.32
N MET A 133 0.73 -1.72 -4.64
CA MET A 133 1.92 -1.51 -3.84
C MET A 133 2.12 0.00 -3.80
N ILE A 134 1.64 0.59 -2.72
CA ILE A 134 1.67 2.02 -2.46
C ILE A 134 2.57 2.22 -1.24
N THR A 135 3.86 2.44 -1.47
CA THR A 135 4.86 2.44 -0.39
C THR A 135 4.80 3.75 0.39
N SER A 136 4.81 3.67 1.72
CA SER A 136 4.92 4.85 2.59
C SER A 136 6.26 5.56 2.38
N ARG A 137 6.23 6.89 2.22
CA ARG A 137 7.40 7.70 1.90
C ARG A 137 7.36 9.06 2.58
N SER A 138 8.50 9.51 3.08
CA SER A 138 8.71 10.80 3.72
C SER A 138 9.81 11.61 3.05
N ASN A 139 9.73 12.94 3.19
CA ASN A 139 10.88 13.81 2.91
C ASN A 139 11.87 13.87 4.08
N HIS A 140 11.49 13.33 5.25
CA HIS A 140 12.39 13.15 6.39
C HIS A 140 13.17 11.84 6.21
N PRO A 141 14.51 11.87 6.12
CA PRO A 141 15.30 10.65 5.94
C PRO A 141 15.19 9.70 7.15
N GLY A 142 15.15 8.40 6.89
CA GLY A 142 15.22 7.35 7.92
C GLY A 142 13.90 7.03 8.63
N GLN A 143 12.81 7.73 8.30
CA GLN A 143 11.51 7.45 8.91
C GLN A 143 10.32 7.89 8.06
N VAL A 144 9.15 7.40 8.42
CA VAL A 144 7.85 7.96 8.04
C VAL A 144 7.03 8.25 9.29
N GLN A 145 6.15 9.25 9.22
CA GLN A 145 5.13 9.44 10.24
C GLN A 145 3.90 8.59 9.93
N VAL A 146 3.37 7.93 10.97
CA VAL A 146 2.13 7.14 10.89
C VAL A 146 1.16 7.57 11.98
N ALA A 147 -0.14 7.47 11.69
CA ALA A 147 -1.16 7.46 12.71
C ALA A 147 -1.62 6.03 12.95
N MET A 148 -1.78 5.65 14.22
CA MET A 148 -2.40 4.40 14.63
C MET A 148 -3.92 4.57 14.70
N LEU A 149 -4.65 3.46 14.73
CA LEU A 149 -6.11 3.47 14.77
C LEU A 149 -6.69 4.05 16.07
N ASP A 150 -5.91 4.07 17.15
CA ASP A 150 -6.27 4.76 18.40
C ASP A 150 -6.05 6.29 18.36
N GLY A 151 -5.52 6.82 17.25
CA GLY A 151 -5.23 8.24 17.04
C GLY A 151 -3.85 8.69 17.52
N SER A 152 -3.03 7.82 18.09
CA SER A 152 -1.64 8.12 18.38
C SER A 152 -0.82 8.28 17.09
N VAL A 153 0.23 9.11 17.14
CA VAL A 153 1.14 9.34 16.02
C VAL A 153 2.53 8.86 16.41
N GLN A 154 3.18 8.12 15.53
CA GLN A 154 4.49 7.52 15.78
C GLN A 154 5.41 7.70 14.57
N SER A 155 6.72 7.76 14.84
CA SER A 155 7.75 7.63 13.81
C SER A 155 8.07 6.16 13.61
N VAL A 156 8.07 5.67 12.36
CA VAL A 156 8.52 4.32 12.02
C VAL A 156 9.76 4.43 11.15
N GLN A 157 10.83 3.72 11.53
CA GLN A 157 12.11 3.75 10.83
C GLN A 157 12.08 2.93 9.54
N ASP A 158 12.95 3.27 8.58
CA ASP A 158 13.08 2.57 7.31
C ASP A 158 13.51 1.10 7.50
N GLU A 159 14.27 0.82 8.57
CA GLU A 159 14.80 -0.50 8.93
C GLU A 159 13.82 -1.37 9.73
N VAL A 160 12.55 -0.95 9.89
CA VAL A 160 11.52 -1.80 10.50
C VAL A 160 11.48 -3.17 9.79
N GLN A 161 11.44 -4.24 10.58
CA GLN A 161 11.34 -5.58 10.00
C GLN A 161 10.08 -5.69 9.14
N LEU A 162 10.22 -6.15 7.89
CA LEU A 162 9.11 -6.19 6.93
C LEU A 162 7.90 -6.97 7.45
N GLY A 163 8.12 -8.06 8.19
CA GLY A 163 7.04 -8.80 8.85
C GLY A 163 6.26 -7.94 9.85
N VAL A 164 6.96 -7.19 10.71
CA VAL A 164 6.34 -6.27 11.68
C VAL A 164 5.58 -5.15 10.95
N TRP A 165 6.15 -4.58 9.90
CA TRP A 165 5.49 -3.54 9.11
C TRP A 165 4.18 -4.02 8.47
N ARG A 166 4.20 -5.23 7.89
CA ARG A 166 3.02 -5.88 7.32
C ARG A 166 1.98 -6.22 8.39
N ALA A 167 2.42 -6.75 9.53
CA ALA A 167 1.56 -7.09 10.66
C ALA A 167 0.72 -5.89 11.11
N MET A 168 1.37 -4.74 11.30
CA MET A 168 0.71 -3.50 11.72
C MET A 168 -0.31 -2.96 10.71
N ALA A 169 -0.24 -3.36 9.43
CA ALA A 169 -1.21 -2.95 8.42
C ALA A 169 -2.45 -3.87 8.32
N THR A 170 -2.52 -4.92 9.15
CA THR A 170 -3.67 -5.82 9.21
C THR A 170 -4.60 -5.46 10.36
N ARG A 171 -5.89 -5.75 10.20
CA ARG A 171 -6.90 -5.52 11.25
C ARG A 171 -7.06 -6.71 12.22
N ALA A 172 -6.69 -7.91 11.77
CA ALA A 172 -6.99 -9.16 12.46
C ALA A 172 -6.00 -10.30 12.11
N GLY A 173 -4.70 -10.00 12.06
CA GLY A 173 -3.63 -10.97 11.82
C GLY A 173 -3.24 -11.80 13.04
N GLN A 174 -3.53 -11.34 14.27
CA GLN A 174 -3.06 -11.92 15.55
C GLN A 174 -1.55 -12.18 15.61
N GLU A 175 -0.76 -11.45 14.81
CA GLU A 175 0.68 -11.60 14.78
C GLU A 175 1.25 -10.94 16.03
N VAL A 176 1.76 -11.76 16.96
CA VAL A 176 2.46 -11.26 18.15
C VAL A 176 3.69 -10.51 17.67
N LEU A 177 3.67 -9.18 17.81
CA LEU A 177 4.87 -8.35 17.67
C LEU A 177 5.80 -8.76 18.81
N LEU A 178 6.74 -9.65 18.54
CA LEU A 178 7.80 -9.97 19.49
C LEU A 178 8.74 -8.76 19.49
N ASP A 179 8.64 -7.96 20.55
CA ASP A 179 9.57 -6.86 20.82
C ASP A 179 10.99 -7.44 20.85
N GLY A 180 11.82 -7.00 19.90
CA GLY A 180 13.26 -7.25 19.95
C GLY A 180 13.85 -6.46 21.12
N GLN A 181 14.47 -7.19 22.06
CA GLN A 181 15.36 -6.61 23.08
C GLN A 181 16.65 -6.07 22.46
#